data_AF-A0A830D7R0-F1
#
_entry.id   AF-A0A830D7R0-F1
#
_cell.length_a   1.000
_cell.length_b   1.000
_cell.length_c   1.000
_cell.angle_alpha   90.00
_cell.angle_beta   90.00
_cell.angle_gamma   90.00
#
_symmetry.space_group_name_H-M   'P 1'
#
loop_
_entity.id
_entity.type
_entity.pdbx_description
1 polymer ?
#
loop_
_entity_poly.entity_id
_entity_poly.type
_entity_poly.pdbx_seq_one_letter_code
_entity_poly.pdbx_strand_id
1 'polypeptide(L)' 'TVVPSAAALVIKALKEPERDRKKTKNIKHSGNISLDDVIEIAKVEILGTCVSVGCTVDRKDPKDLQQEILDGDVEVPQD' A
#
# COMPACT_ATOMS: atom_id res chain seq x y z
N THR A 1 10.82 10.24 -1.81
CA THR A 1 9.35 10.25 -1.90
C THR A 1 8.78 9.71 -0.61
N VAL A 2 7.72 10.32 -0.07
CA VAL A 2 7.09 9.85 1.17
C VAL A 2 6.22 8.64 0.79
N VAL A 3 6.50 7.47 1.38
CA VAL A 3 5.66 6.29 1.19
C VAL A 3 4.35 6.54 1.94
N PRO A 4 3.19 6.41 1.29
CA PRO A 4 1.90 6.55 1.97
C PRO A 4 1.78 5.47 3.05
N SER A 5 1.16 5.80 4.18
CA SER A 5 0.86 4.79 5.19
C SER A 5 -0.15 3.78 4.67
N ALA A 6 -0.13 2.57 5.22
CA ALA A 6 -1.12 1.52 4.95
C ALA A 6 -2.55 2.04 5.02
N ALA A 7 -2.86 2.79 6.09
CA ALA A 7 -4.17 3.41 6.28
C ALA A 7 -4.55 4.35 5.13
N ALA A 8 -3.60 5.10 4.56
CA ALA A 8 -3.89 5.98 3.43
C ALA A 8 -4.20 5.19 2.14
N LEU A 9 -3.52 4.06 1.93
CA LEU A 9 -3.78 3.17 0.80
C LEU A 9 -5.15 2.49 0.90
N VAL A 10 -5.53 2.02 2.08
CA VAL A 10 -6.85 1.42 2.33
C VAL A 10 -7.98 2.44 2.12
N ILE A 11 -7.81 3.68 2.63
CA ILE A 11 -8.80 4.75 2.43
C ILE A 11 -8.94 5.11 0.93
N LYS A 12 -7.84 5.06 0.18
CA LYS A 12 -7.84 5.27 -1.27
C LYS A 12 -8.56 4.15 -2.01
N ALA A 13 -8.34 2.88 -1.63
CA ALA A 13 -9.05 1.73 -2.18
C ALA A 13 -10.55 1.80 -1.92
N LEU A 14 -10.95 2.30 -0.74
CA LEU A 14 -12.34 2.59 -0.39
C LEU A 14 -12.96 3.77 -1.16
N LYS A 15 -12.20 4.46 -2.03
CA LYS A 15 -12.62 5.64 -2.80
C LYS A 15 -13.25 6.73 -1.92
N GLU A 16 -12.79 6.85 -0.68
CA GLU A 16 -13.28 7.90 0.20
C GLU A 16 -12.77 9.27 -0.27
N PRO A 17 -13.59 10.33 -0.19
CA PRO A 17 -13.15 11.67 -0.53
C PRO A 17 -12.00 12.13 0.37
N GLU A 18 -11.14 13.01 -0.14
CA GLU A 18 -10.12 13.65 0.69
C GLU A 18 -10.77 14.41 1.84
N ARG A 19 -10.23 14.22 3.04
CA ARG A 19 -10.77 14.80 4.26
C ARG A 19 -9.74 15.67 4.95
N ASP A 20 -10.21 16.76 5.53
CA ASP A 20 -9.43 17.59 6.42
C ASP A 20 -9.26 16.88 7.77
N ARG A 21 -8.08 16.28 7.95
CA ARG A 21 -7.71 15.52 9.16
C ARG A 21 -7.80 16.35 10.45
N LYS A 22 -7.82 17.69 10.37
CA LYS A 22 -7.87 18.58 11.55
C LYS A 22 -9.30 18.85 12.02
N LYS A 23 -10.27 18.91 11.10
CA LYS A 23 -11.67 19.30 11.41
C LYS A 23 -12.55 18.12 11.78
N THR A 24 -12.36 16.98 11.13
CA THR A 24 -13.24 15.82 11.29
C THR A 24 -12.45 14.64 11.84
N LYS A 25 -12.63 14.36 13.14
CA LYS A 25 -11.96 13.26 13.87
C LYS A 25 -12.90 12.05 14.01
N ASN A 26 -12.32 10.85 14.20
CA ASN A 26 -13.01 9.61 14.56
C ASN A 26 -14.14 9.18 13.61
N ILE A 27 -13.85 9.17 12.31
CA ILE A 27 -14.83 8.76 11.29
C ILE A 27 -14.83 7.24 11.20
N LYS A 28 -16.02 6.65 11.12
CA LYS A 28 -16.19 5.22 10.85
C LYS A 28 -16.03 5.00 9.34
N HIS A 29 -15.07 4.17 8.96
CA HIS A 29 -14.95 3.69 7.59
C HIS A 29 -15.97 2.56 7.41
N SER A 30 -16.93 2.74 6.51
CA SER A 30 -17.87 1.69 6.12
C SER A 30 -17.74 1.46 4.63
N GLY A 31 -17.17 0.33 4.26
CA GLY A 31 -17.00 -0.07 2.87
C GLY A 31 -16.38 -1.46 2.79
N ASN A 32 -16.54 -2.07 1.63
CA ASN A 32 -15.94 -3.37 1.32
C ASN A 32 -14.74 -3.15 0.40
N ILE A 33 -13.65 -3.86 0.68
CA ILE A 33 -12.48 -3.93 -0.19
C ILE A 33 -12.34 -5.37 -0.67
N SER A 34 -11.88 -5.56 -1.91
CA SER A 34 -11.60 -6.90 -2.42
C SER A 34 -10.35 -7.47 -1.73
N LEU A 35 -10.21 -8.80 -1.73
CA LEU A 35 -9.01 -9.43 -1.22
C LEU A 35 -7.78 -9.06 -2.08
N ASP A 36 -8.00 -8.84 -3.38
CA ASP A 36 -6.95 -8.43 -4.33
C ASP A 36 -6.38 -7.07 -3.94
N ASP A 37 -7.23 -6.08 -3.63
CA ASP A 37 -6.78 -4.76 -3.16
C ASP A 37 -5.96 -4.88 -1.86
N VAL A 38 -6.35 -5.76 -0.94
CA VAL A 38 -5.62 -6.00 0.31
C VAL A 38 -4.24 -6.59 0.04
N ILE A 39 -4.17 -7.56 -0.87
CA ILE A 39 -2.93 -8.22 -1.26
C ILE A 39 -1.98 -7.21 -1.93
N GLU A 40 -2.48 -6.35 -2.80
CA GLU A 40 -1.68 -5.27 -3.43
C GLU A 40 -1.13 -4.30 -2.39
N ILE A 41 -1.97 -3.82 -1.47
CA ILE A 41 -1.55 -2.91 -0.39
C ILE A 41 -0.49 -3.55 0.50
N ALA A 42 -0.71 -4.81 0.89
CA ALA A 42 0.21 -5.56 1.76
C ALA A 42 1.60 -5.71 1.13
N LYS A 43 1.69 -5.98 -0.18
CA LYS A 43 2.99 -6.09 -0.87
C LYS A 43 3.80 -4.80 -0.75
N VAL A 44 3.18 -3.66 -1.04
CA VAL A 44 3.84 -2.35 -0.98
C VAL A 44 4.30 -2.05 0.46
N GLU A 45 3.47 -2.34 1.45
CA GLU A 45 3.78 -2.09 2.87
C GLU A 45 4.92 -2.96 3.39
N ILE A 46 4.92 -4.26 3.06
CA ILE A 46 5.97 -5.19 3.48
C ILE A 46 7.31 -4.83 2.83
N LEU A 47 7.31 -4.47 1.54
CA LEU A 47 8.52 -3.97 0.89
C LEU A 47 9.02 -2.66 1.51
N GLY A 48 8.11 -1.78 1.94
CA GLY A 48 8.47 -0.56 2.69
C GLY A 48 9.22 -0.88 4.00
N THR A 49 8.85 -1.98 4.65
CA THR A 49 9.55 -2.48 5.84
C THR A 49 10.93 -3.01 5.47
N CYS A 50 11.07 -3.74 4.35
CA CYS A 50 12.37 -4.20 3.85
C CYS A 50 13.36 -3.05 3.60
N VAL A 51 12.88 -1.91 3.06
CA VAL A 51 13.68 -0.68 2.92
C VAL A 51 14.20 -0.20 4.28
N SER A 52 13.34 -0.19 5.28
CA SER A 52 13.67 0.31 6.62
C SER A 52 14.63 -0.62 7.38
N VAL A 53 14.51 -1.92 7.14
CA VAL A 53 15.41 -2.96 7.67
C VAL A 53 16.77 -2.95 6.94
N GLY A 54 16.80 -2.52 5.68
CA GLY A 54 18.00 -2.53 4.84
C GLY A 54 18.29 -3.89 4.19
N CYS A 55 17.26 -4.70 3.95
CA CYS A 55 17.40 -5.97 3.24
C CYS A 55 17.04 -5.83 1.75
N THR A 56 17.59 -6.72 0.92
CA THR A 56 17.23 -6.86 -0.49
C THR A 56 16.23 -8.00 -0.65
N VAL A 57 15.32 -7.89 -1.62
CA VAL A 57 14.35 -8.93 -1.99
C VAL A 57 14.68 -9.36 -3.41
N ASP A 58 14.93 -10.65 -3.64
CA ASP A 58 15.35 -11.18 -4.95
C ASP A 58 16.52 -10.44 -5.60
N ARG A 59 17.45 -9.94 -4.77
CA ARG A 59 18.61 -9.11 -5.18
C ARG A 59 18.24 -7.76 -5.83
N LYS A 60 16.99 -7.32 -5.72
CA LYS A 60 16.54 -6.00 -6.12
C LYS A 60 16.40 -5.07 -4.90
N ASP A 61 16.45 -3.76 -5.15
CA ASP A 61 16.12 -2.77 -4.13
C ASP A 61 14.59 -2.80 -3.87
N PRO A 62 14.16 -2.88 -2.62
CA PRO A 62 12.73 -2.93 -2.29
C PRO A 62 11.97 -1.65 -2.66
N LYS A 63 12.62 -0.52 -2.92
CA LYS A 63 11.96 0.69 -3.48
C LYS A 63 11.63 0.51 -4.95
N ASP A 64 12.50 -0.13 -5.72
CA ASP A 64 12.26 -0.36 -7.15
C ASP A 64 11.09 -1.34 -7.31
N LEU A 65 11.06 -2.41 -6.51
CA LEU A 65 9.94 -3.36 -6.47
C LEU A 65 8.61 -2.68 -6.09
N GLN A 66 8.62 -1.70 -5.16
CA GLN A 66 7.42 -0.94 -4.85
C GLN A 66 6.89 -0.16 -6.05
N GLN A 67 7.77 0.38 -6.89
CA GLN A 67 7.35 1.09 -8.10
C GLN A 67 6.83 0.11 -9.16
N GLU A 68 7.56 -0.98 -9.41
CA GLU A 68 7.13 -2.03 -10.35
C GLU A 68 5.73 -2.58 -9.98
N ILE A 69 5.41 -2.72 -8.68
CA ILE A 69 4.08 -3.14 -8.23
C ILE A 69 3.02 -2.05 -8.45
N LEU A 70 3.34 -0.79 -8.21
CA LEU A 70 2.40 0.33 -8.45
C LEU A 70 2.11 0.53 -9.94
N ASP A 71 3.10 0.23 -10.80
CA ASP A 71 3.00 0.31 -12.24
C ASP A 71 2.29 -0.93 -12.83
N GLY A 72 2.08 -1.98 -12.02
CA GLY A 72 1.38 -3.22 -12.41
C GLY A 72 2.27 -4.23 -13.13
N ASP A 73 3.60 -4.04 -13.11
CA ASP A 73 4.57 -4.85 -13.84
C ASP A 73 4.94 -6.16 -13.12
N VAL A 74 4.50 -6.35 -11.86
CA VAL A 74 4.76 -7.57 -11.08
C VAL A 74 3.50 -8.41 -10.93
N GLU A 75 3.39 -9.46 -11.74
CA GLU A 75 2.40 -10.51 -11.54
C GLU A 75 2.84 -11.37 -10.35
N VAL A 76 1.99 -11.40 -9.32
CA VAL A 76 2.21 -12.27 -8.16
C VAL A 76 1.46 -13.58 -8.40
N PRO A 77 2.12 -14.74 -8.24
CA PRO A 77 1.46 -16.02 -8.38
C PRO A 77 0.25 -16.08 -7.43
N GLN A 78 -0.93 -16.33 -7.99
CA GLN A 78 -2.09 -16.76 -7.23
C GLN A 78 -2.00 -18.30 -7.19
N ASP A 79 -1.65 -18.86 -6.03
CA ASP A 79 -1.85 -20.28 -5.75
C ASP A 79 -3.35 -20.59 -5.54
#